data_AF-A0A3D1DI86-F1
#
_entry.id   AF-A0A3D1DI86-F1
#
_cell.length_a   1.000
_cell.length_b   1.000
_cell.length_c   1.000
_cell.angle_alpha   90.00
_cell.angle_beta   90.00
_cell.angle_gamma   90.00
#
_symmetry.space_group_name_H-M   'P 1'
#
loop_
_entity.id
_entity.type
_entity.pdbx_description
1 polymer ?
#
loop_
_entity_poly.entity_id
_entity_poly.type
_entity_poly.pdbx_seq_one_letter_code
_entity_poly.pdbx_strand_id
1 'polypeptide(L)'
;MLTIPGVQSSYCDGMTRRSCLQIGSLALGGLSLPEILRAEAESKLDRPIKGVIMVILPGGPTHLDMYDLKPEAPPEIRGEFSPIATNVAGMDVCELLPGLAGIGDKLSLVRSLHGFQNDHNTHWCSTGWESHDVMPASPLIPGFPPGGWPSLGSVLSKQFGPRVSGVSPAVDLVPTDADARFIMRTGPTQPGFLGSAHAGFEVDAVDRRNLRLNGVSLRRLGNRKQLLSSFDRFRRQVEIDGLGDGIDEFQKQAFEVLTSPRLAEALDLSRVERSVKKRYGLEEQYPNERNGKTYLHQFLLARRVIEAGARCVTIAFSRWPFGRMLRGDYNWDWHKD
;
A
#
# COMPACT_ATOMS: atom_id res chain seq x y z
N MET A 1 -21.81 8.17 -24.22
CA MET A 1 -20.56 8.55 -24.92
C MET A 1 -19.48 8.64 -23.86
N LEU A 2 -18.35 7.93 -24.01
CA LEU A 2 -17.31 7.86 -22.99
C LEU A 2 -16.53 9.19 -22.94
N THR A 3 -16.54 9.86 -21.79
CA THR A 3 -15.87 11.16 -21.60
C THR A 3 -14.51 10.93 -20.95
N ILE A 4 -13.43 11.24 -21.66
CA ILE A 4 -12.05 11.10 -21.17
C ILE A 4 -11.52 12.48 -20.76
N PRO A 5 -11.34 12.77 -19.45
CA PRO A 5 -10.82 14.06 -18.98
C PRO A 5 -9.32 14.21 -19.26
N GLY A 6 -8.85 15.44 -19.51
CA GLY A 6 -7.44 15.76 -19.77
C GLY A 6 -7.25 16.92 -20.77
N VAL A 7 -6.02 17.43 -20.86
CA VAL A 7 -5.62 18.55 -21.74
C VAL A 7 -5.79 18.17 -23.22
N GLN A 8 -6.38 19.06 -24.02
CA GLN A 8 -6.59 18.81 -25.47
C GLN A 8 -5.30 19.05 -26.26
N SER A 9 -4.94 18.11 -27.13
CA SER A 9 -3.84 18.23 -28.10
C SER A 9 -4.29 17.69 -29.46
N SER A 10 -3.96 18.42 -30.52
CA SER A 10 -4.30 18.12 -31.92
C SER A 10 -3.05 17.79 -32.72
N TYR A 11 -3.09 16.75 -33.53
CA TYR A 11 -2.04 16.44 -34.49
C TYR A 11 -2.18 17.30 -35.77
N CYS A 12 -1.15 17.31 -36.62
CA CYS A 12 -1.09 18.14 -37.84
C CYS A 12 -2.19 17.82 -38.88
N ASP A 13 -2.91 16.72 -38.72
CA ASP A 13 -4.05 16.29 -39.54
C ASP A 13 -5.41 16.75 -38.98
N GLY A 14 -5.41 17.56 -37.91
CA GLY A 14 -6.62 18.07 -37.27
C GLY A 14 -7.35 17.03 -36.41
N MET A 15 -6.86 15.79 -36.32
CA MET A 15 -7.43 14.79 -35.42
C MET A 15 -6.87 14.98 -34.01
N THR A 16 -7.76 14.97 -33.03
CA THR A 16 -7.33 14.95 -31.62
C THR A 16 -6.97 13.52 -31.23
N ARG A 17 -5.97 13.34 -30.35
CA ARG A 17 -5.68 12.03 -29.73
C ARG A 17 -6.94 11.39 -29.11
N ARG A 18 -7.86 12.23 -28.61
CA ARG A 18 -9.15 11.83 -28.06
C ARG A 18 -10.10 11.26 -29.12
N SER A 19 -10.19 11.89 -30.29
CA SER A 19 -11.00 11.37 -31.41
C SER A 19 -10.47 10.02 -31.88
N CYS A 20 -9.14 9.87 -31.97
CA CYS A 20 -8.51 8.62 -32.38
C CYS A 20 -8.74 7.50 -31.33
N LEU A 21 -8.64 7.80 -30.03
CA LEU A 21 -8.99 6.87 -28.95
C LEU A 21 -10.49 6.57 -28.87
N GLN A 22 -11.37 7.53 -29.15
CA GLN A 22 -12.83 7.30 -29.21
C GLN A 22 -13.23 6.41 -30.39
N ILE A 23 -12.61 6.61 -31.56
CA ILE A 23 -12.85 5.77 -32.75
C ILE A 23 -12.21 4.38 -32.57
N GLY A 24 -10.97 4.33 -32.06
CA GLY A 24 -10.25 3.08 -31.79
C GLY A 24 -10.87 2.26 -30.66
N SER A 25 -11.42 2.91 -29.63
CA SER A 25 -12.19 2.24 -28.58
C SER A 25 -13.52 1.70 -29.08
N LEU A 26 -14.16 2.31 -30.08
CA LEU A 26 -15.34 1.73 -30.73
C LEU A 26 -15.00 0.48 -31.57
N ALA A 27 -13.82 0.44 -32.19
CA ALA A 27 -13.40 -0.68 -33.04
C ALA A 27 -12.80 -1.88 -32.28
N LEU A 28 -12.03 -1.66 -31.21
CA LEU A 28 -11.36 -2.72 -30.43
C LEU A 28 -11.99 -2.98 -29.05
N GLY A 29 -12.68 -2.00 -28.47
CA GLY A 29 -13.38 -2.11 -27.18
C GLY A 29 -14.90 -1.98 -27.25
N GLY A 30 -15.47 -1.58 -28.40
CA GLY A 30 -16.89 -1.28 -28.55
C GLY A 30 -17.76 -2.52 -28.68
N LEU A 31 -17.15 -3.66 -29.06
CA LEU A 31 -17.82 -4.96 -29.11
C LEU A 31 -17.83 -5.66 -27.75
N SER A 32 -16.80 -5.46 -26.92
CA SER A 32 -16.73 -6.04 -25.58
C SER A 32 -17.30 -5.13 -24.49
N LEU A 33 -17.41 -3.81 -24.69
CA LEU A 33 -17.96 -2.90 -23.69
C LEU A 33 -19.42 -3.20 -23.34
N PRO A 34 -20.33 -3.51 -24.28
CA PRO A 34 -21.67 -3.96 -23.94
C PRO A 34 -21.66 -5.28 -23.15
N GLU A 35 -20.75 -6.21 -23.47
CA GLU A 35 -20.60 -7.47 -22.75
C GLU A 35 -19.98 -7.28 -21.36
N ILE A 36 -19.05 -6.33 -21.19
CA ILE A 36 -18.46 -5.94 -19.91
C ILE A 36 -19.51 -5.23 -19.05
N LEU A 37 -20.26 -4.28 -19.60
CA LEU A 37 -21.34 -3.58 -18.89
C LEU A 37 -22.49 -4.53 -18.54
N ARG A 38 -22.77 -5.52 -19.40
CA ARG A 38 -23.76 -6.56 -19.13
C ARG A 38 -23.25 -7.54 -18.09
N ALA A 39 -21.98 -7.95 -18.16
CA ALA A 39 -21.34 -8.75 -17.13
C ALA A 39 -21.25 -8.01 -15.79
N GLU A 40 -21.05 -6.69 -15.79
CA GLU A 40 -21.06 -5.83 -14.60
C GLU A 40 -22.46 -5.71 -14.01
N ALA A 41 -23.49 -5.55 -14.85
CA ALA A 41 -24.90 -5.50 -14.44
C ALA A 41 -25.46 -6.87 -14.00
N GLU A 42 -25.01 -7.97 -14.62
CA GLU A 42 -25.35 -9.35 -14.27
C GLU A 42 -24.50 -9.88 -13.11
N SER A 43 -23.32 -9.28 -12.90
CA SER A 43 -22.49 -9.43 -11.71
C SER A 43 -23.22 -8.81 -10.52
N LYS A 44 -24.19 -9.56 -9.99
CA LYS A 44 -24.62 -9.49 -8.59
C LYS A 44 -23.53 -10.03 -7.67
N LEU A 45 -22.29 -9.59 -7.86
CA LEU A 45 -21.26 -9.81 -6.86
C LEU A 45 -21.60 -8.90 -5.67
N ASP A 46 -22.54 -9.36 -4.84
CA ASP A 46 -22.70 -9.02 -3.42
C ASP A 46 -21.46 -9.45 -2.61
N ARG A 47 -20.28 -9.39 -3.22
CA ARG A 47 -19.00 -9.63 -2.58
C ARG A 47 -18.42 -8.26 -2.34
N PRO A 48 -18.72 -7.61 -1.19
CA PRO A 48 -18.09 -6.36 -0.85
C PRO A 48 -16.57 -6.55 -0.94
N ILE A 49 -15.88 -5.65 -1.66
CA ILE A 49 -14.42 -5.61 -1.68
C ILE A 49 -13.96 -5.66 -0.23
N LYS A 50 -13.28 -6.76 0.12
CA LYS A 50 -12.90 -7.03 1.51
C LYS A 50 -11.84 -6.06 1.98
N GLY A 51 -11.09 -5.45 1.07
CA GLY A 51 -10.04 -4.46 1.32
C GLY A 51 -8.83 -4.69 0.42
N VAL A 52 -7.85 -3.80 0.47
CA VAL A 52 -6.64 -3.78 -0.37
C VAL A 52 -5.43 -4.02 0.53
N ILE A 53 -4.53 -4.91 0.10
CA ILE A 53 -3.19 -5.02 0.69
C ILE A 53 -2.23 -4.43 -0.34
N MET A 54 -1.68 -3.25 -0.04
CA MET A 54 -0.66 -2.62 -0.87
C MET A 54 0.70 -3.20 -0.50
N VAL A 55 1.28 -3.99 -1.40
CA VAL A 55 2.61 -4.57 -1.23
C VAL A 55 3.61 -3.71 -1.98
N ILE A 56 4.30 -2.84 -1.25
CA ILE A 56 5.39 -2.05 -1.81
C ILE A 56 6.64 -2.92 -1.81
N LEU A 57 7.37 -2.94 -2.92
CA LEU A 57 8.62 -3.67 -3.09
C LEU A 57 9.75 -2.67 -3.25
N PRO A 58 10.31 -2.10 -2.17
CA PRO A 58 11.31 -1.06 -2.30
C PRO A 58 12.57 -1.56 -3.00
N GLY A 59 13.11 -0.69 -3.85
CA GLY A 59 14.14 -1.00 -4.82
C GLY A 59 13.61 -1.57 -6.13
N GLY A 60 12.40 -2.14 -6.14
CA GLY A 60 11.70 -2.58 -7.35
C GLY A 60 12.40 -3.76 -8.02
N PRO A 61 11.99 -5.01 -7.76
CA PRO A 61 12.50 -6.11 -8.56
C PRO A 61 12.19 -5.85 -10.04
N THR A 62 13.16 -6.15 -10.89
CA THR A 62 13.07 -5.82 -12.32
C THR A 62 11.84 -6.49 -12.94
N HIS A 63 11.00 -5.67 -13.57
CA HIS A 63 9.78 -6.14 -14.21
C HIS A 63 10.10 -7.03 -15.42
N LEU A 64 11.25 -6.81 -16.07
CA LEU A 64 11.75 -7.69 -17.12
C LEU A 64 11.95 -9.09 -16.55
N ASP A 65 12.57 -9.25 -15.39
CA ASP A 65 12.83 -10.59 -14.82
C ASP A 65 11.65 -11.23 -14.08
N MET A 66 10.49 -10.55 -14.04
CA MET A 66 9.32 -11.04 -13.30
C MET A 66 8.09 -11.24 -14.18
N TYR A 67 7.62 -10.15 -14.81
CA TYR A 67 6.30 -10.09 -15.41
C TYR A 67 6.35 -9.70 -16.89
N ASP A 68 7.50 -9.28 -17.43
CA ASP A 68 7.62 -8.76 -18.80
C ASP A 68 8.96 -9.15 -19.45
N LEU A 69 9.28 -10.46 -19.50
CA LEU A 69 10.61 -11.03 -19.82
C LEU A 69 11.18 -10.72 -21.20
N LYS A 70 10.40 -10.14 -22.12
CA LYS A 70 10.80 -9.83 -23.51
C LYS A 70 11.70 -10.93 -24.12
N PRO A 71 11.28 -12.21 -24.13
CA PRO A 71 12.16 -13.32 -24.53
C PRO A 71 12.72 -13.18 -25.95
N GLU A 72 12.01 -12.48 -26.84
CA GLU A 72 12.41 -12.23 -28.22
C GLU A 72 13.33 -11.00 -28.40
N ALA A 73 13.61 -10.24 -27.33
CA ALA A 73 14.54 -9.12 -27.39
C ALA A 73 16.00 -9.63 -27.46
N PRO A 74 16.93 -8.81 -28.00
CA PRO A 74 18.35 -9.13 -27.97
C PRO A 74 18.85 -9.52 -26.56
N PRO A 75 19.87 -10.40 -26.44
CA PRO A 75 20.43 -10.82 -25.16
C PRO A 75 20.87 -9.68 -24.24
N GLU A 76 21.21 -8.51 -24.80
CA GLU A 76 21.61 -7.31 -24.07
C GLU A 76 20.42 -6.55 -23.45
N ILE A 77 19.19 -6.86 -23.88
CA ILE A 77 17.94 -6.20 -23.45
C ILE A 77 17.10 -7.12 -22.57
N ARG A 78 17.01 -8.41 -22.91
CA ARG A 78 16.23 -9.38 -22.12
C ARG A 78 17.01 -9.85 -20.89
N GLY A 79 16.27 -10.28 -19.87
CA GLY A 79 16.84 -10.93 -18.68
C GLY A 79 17.40 -12.32 -18.97
N GLU A 80 18.07 -12.90 -17.97
CA GLU A 80 18.61 -14.27 -18.04
C GLU A 80 17.55 -15.36 -17.85
N PHE A 81 16.38 -14.99 -17.34
CA PHE A 81 15.31 -15.92 -16.98
C PHE A 81 14.38 -16.23 -18.16
N SER A 82 13.73 -17.40 -18.09
CA SER A 82 12.76 -17.84 -19.08
C SER A 82 11.32 -17.63 -18.62
N PRO A 83 10.38 -17.37 -19.56
CA PRO A 83 8.96 -17.33 -19.24
C PRO A 83 8.38 -18.73 -19.02
N ILE A 84 7.40 -18.83 -18.12
CA ILE A 84 6.50 -19.98 -17.97
C ILE A 84 5.05 -19.53 -18.19
N ALA A 85 4.27 -20.40 -18.81
CA ALA A 85 2.85 -20.16 -19.00
C ALA A 85 2.11 -20.16 -17.65
N THR A 86 1.16 -19.23 -17.50
CA THR A 86 0.19 -19.28 -16.41
C THR A 86 -1.00 -20.18 -16.78
N ASN A 87 -1.94 -20.36 -15.84
CA ASN A 87 -3.21 -21.02 -16.13
C ASN A 87 -4.16 -20.20 -17.03
N VAL A 88 -3.75 -19.01 -17.49
CA VAL A 88 -4.47 -18.16 -18.45
C VAL A 88 -3.68 -18.13 -19.77
N ALA A 89 -4.34 -18.50 -20.87
CA ALA A 89 -3.72 -18.51 -22.18
C ALA A 89 -3.24 -17.10 -22.59
N GLY A 90 -2.02 -17.02 -23.12
CA GLY A 90 -1.41 -15.75 -23.54
C GLY A 90 -0.86 -14.90 -22.39
N MET A 91 -0.86 -15.42 -21.16
CA MET A 91 -0.22 -14.77 -20.03
C MET A 91 0.92 -15.63 -19.50
N ASP A 92 2.14 -15.08 -19.60
CA ASP A 92 3.36 -15.67 -19.07
C ASP A 92 3.96 -14.81 -17.95
N VAL A 93 4.69 -15.46 -17.04
CA VAL A 93 5.50 -14.86 -15.96
C VAL A 93 6.86 -15.56 -15.88
N CYS A 94 7.78 -15.07 -15.07
CA CYS A 94 9.09 -15.69 -14.86
C CYS A 94 8.99 -17.13 -14.31
N GLU A 95 9.86 -18.02 -14.78
CA GLU A 95 9.97 -19.42 -14.33
C GLU A 95 10.20 -19.56 -12.82
N LEU A 96 10.75 -18.53 -12.17
CA LEU A 96 10.95 -18.47 -10.72
C LEU A 96 9.70 -18.10 -9.93
N LEU A 97 8.56 -17.88 -10.60
CA LEU A 97 7.28 -17.51 -10.00
C LEU A 97 6.18 -18.58 -10.22
N PRO A 98 6.45 -19.89 -10.02
CA PRO A 98 5.48 -20.96 -10.33
C PRO A 98 4.19 -20.86 -9.51
N GLY A 99 4.28 -20.33 -8.28
CA GLY A 99 3.11 -20.08 -7.44
C GLY A 99 2.18 -19.01 -8.00
N LEU A 100 2.74 -17.97 -8.66
CA LEU A 100 1.95 -16.94 -9.36
C LEU A 100 1.40 -17.48 -10.68
N ALA A 101 2.19 -18.27 -11.41
CA ALA A 101 1.72 -18.91 -12.64
C ALA A 101 0.48 -19.79 -12.42
N GLY A 102 0.46 -20.52 -11.30
CA GLY A 102 -0.69 -21.36 -10.90
C GLY A 102 -1.96 -20.60 -10.51
N ILE A 103 -1.89 -19.28 -10.32
CA ILE A 103 -3.04 -18.43 -9.98
C ILE A 103 -3.24 -17.28 -10.97
N GLY A 104 -2.77 -17.42 -12.21
CA GLY A 104 -2.89 -16.40 -13.25
C GLY A 104 -4.31 -15.88 -13.43
N ASP A 105 -5.32 -16.74 -13.29
CA ASP A 105 -6.76 -16.41 -13.31
C ASP A 105 -7.20 -15.40 -12.24
N LYS A 106 -6.34 -15.11 -11.25
CA LYS A 106 -6.57 -14.17 -10.14
C LYS A 106 -5.66 -12.95 -10.20
N LEU A 107 -4.81 -12.86 -11.22
CA LEU A 107 -3.86 -11.78 -11.40
C LEU A 107 -4.36 -10.81 -12.46
N SER A 108 -3.92 -9.55 -12.35
CA SER A 108 -4.05 -8.56 -13.42
C SER A 108 -2.71 -7.89 -13.58
N LEU A 109 -2.05 -8.16 -14.71
CA LEU A 109 -0.72 -7.61 -15.00
C LEU A 109 -0.88 -6.30 -15.77
N VAL A 110 -0.29 -5.23 -15.25
CA VAL A 110 -0.28 -3.90 -15.90
C VAL A 110 1.12 -3.63 -16.42
N ARG A 111 1.32 -3.78 -17.73
CA ARG A 111 2.61 -3.55 -18.43
C ARG A 111 2.67 -2.21 -19.17
N SER A 112 1.63 -1.39 -19.06
CA SER A 112 1.49 -0.12 -19.77
C SER A 112 2.04 1.09 -19.01
N LEU A 113 2.53 0.89 -17.79
CA LEU A 113 3.08 1.97 -16.96
C LEU A 113 4.44 2.40 -17.50
N HIS A 114 4.62 3.70 -17.74
CA HIS A 114 5.85 4.31 -18.25
C HIS A 114 5.95 5.78 -17.80
N GLY A 115 7.11 6.40 -18.00
CA GLY A 115 7.31 7.83 -17.75
C GLY A 115 7.68 8.19 -16.31
N PHE A 116 8.23 7.23 -15.56
CA PHE A 116 8.72 7.48 -14.21
C PHE A 116 10.02 8.26 -14.23
N GLN A 117 10.17 9.19 -13.29
CA GLN A 117 11.46 9.82 -13.06
C GLN A 117 12.39 8.88 -12.30
N ASN A 118 13.68 9.15 -12.42
CA ASN A 118 14.69 8.45 -11.62
C ASN A 118 14.77 9.07 -10.22
N ASP A 119 13.64 9.09 -9.52
CA ASP A 119 13.51 9.58 -8.17
C ASP A 119 13.40 8.40 -7.20
N HIS A 120 14.38 8.24 -6.31
CA HIS A 120 14.52 7.03 -5.49
C HIS A 120 13.49 6.95 -4.35
N ASN A 121 12.22 7.29 -4.57
CA ASN A 121 11.16 7.37 -3.55
C ASN A 121 9.93 6.51 -3.90
N THR A 122 9.09 6.24 -2.88
CA THR A 122 7.85 5.44 -3.05
C THR A 122 6.57 6.30 -3.06
N HIS A 123 6.71 7.62 -3.24
CA HIS A 123 5.58 8.55 -3.24
C HIS A 123 4.53 8.15 -4.26
N TRP A 124 4.96 7.93 -5.50
CA TRP A 124 4.06 7.52 -6.57
C TRP A 124 3.35 6.21 -6.25
N CYS A 125 4.05 5.22 -5.69
CA CYS A 125 3.46 3.94 -5.30
C CYS A 125 2.36 4.11 -4.23
N SER A 126 2.48 5.14 -3.40
CA SER A 126 1.53 5.41 -2.31
C SER A 126 0.38 6.32 -2.73
N THR A 127 0.61 7.30 -3.60
CA THR A 127 -0.34 8.37 -3.94
C THR A 127 -0.86 8.31 -5.37
N GLY A 128 -0.10 7.71 -6.30
CA GLY A 128 -0.37 7.72 -7.73
C GLY A 128 0.08 8.99 -8.46
N TRP A 129 0.82 9.89 -7.82
CA TRP A 129 1.21 11.19 -8.37
C TRP A 129 2.73 11.39 -8.37
N GLU A 130 3.23 12.09 -9.39
CA GLU A 130 4.64 12.51 -9.49
C GLU A 130 4.97 13.70 -8.60
N SER A 131 4.10 14.72 -8.65
CA SER A 131 4.38 16.00 -8.01
C SER A 131 4.40 15.86 -6.49
N HIS A 132 5.45 16.36 -5.87
CA HIS A 132 5.65 16.30 -4.43
C HIS A 132 6.64 17.39 -3.97
N ASP A 133 6.59 17.75 -2.68
CA ASP A 133 7.59 18.65 -2.07
C ASP A 133 8.97 17.98 -2.01
N VAL A 134 10.03 18.71 -1.68
CA VAL A 134 11.39 18.15 -1.55
C VAL A 134 11.37 16.93 -0.60
N MET A 135 11.88 15.81 -1.09
CA MET A 135 12.04 14.57 -0.32
C MET A 135 13.53 14.16 -0.27
N PRO A 136 13.94 13.29 0.66
CA PRO A 136 15.30 12.76 0.65
C PRO A 136 15.64 12.17 -0.73
N ALA A 137 16.72 12.62 -1.38
CA ALA A 137 17.12 12.16 -2.73
C ALA A 137 16.08 12.30 -3.86
N SER A 138 15.07 13.18 -3.71
CA SER A 138 14.19 13.58 -4.80
C SER A 138 13.98 15.10 -4.78
N PRO A 139 14.20 15.82 -5.89
CA PRO A 139 14.01 17.26 -5.95
C PRO A 139 12.52 17.63 -5.79
N LEU A 140 12.25 18.93 -5.64
CA LEU A 140 10.88 19.46 -5.72
C LEU A 140 10.28 19.15 -7.11
N ILE A 141 9.10 18.53 -7.13
CA ILE A 141 8.30 18.35 -8.35
C ILE A 141 7.00 19.13 -8.18
N PRO A 142 6.83 20.30 -8.84
CA PRO A 142 5.69 21.18 -8.62
C PRO A 142 4.38 20.55 -9.11
N GLY A 143 3.25 21.05 -8.61
CA GLY A 143 1.90 20.62 -9.03
C GLY A 143 1.10 19.84 -7.98
N PHE A 144 1.59 19.76 -6.74
CA PHE A 144 0.86 19.17 -5.62
C PHE A 144 0.06 20.23 -4.84
N PRO A 145 -1.07 19.85 -4.23
CA PRO A 145 -1.87 20.76 -3.41
C PRO A 145 -1.21 21.01 -2.04
N PRO A 146 -1.62 22.08 -1.32
CA PRO A 146 -1.24 22.26 0.09
C PRO A 146 -1.52 21.00 0.92
N GLY A 147 -0.53 20.56 1.69
CA GLY A 147 -0.59 19.29 2.44
C GLY A 147 -0.22 18.04 1.64
N GLY A 148 -0.02 18.15 0.32
CA GLY A 148 0.41 17.05 -0.56
C GLY A 148 -0.69 16.07 -0.94
N TRP A 149 -0.34 15.03 -1.70
CA TRP A 149 -1.28 14.01 -2.16
C TRP A 149 -1.60 12.97 -1.08
N PRO A 150 -2.89 12.60 -0.91
CA PRO A 150 -3.28 11.52 -0.03
C PRO A 150 -2.78 10.17 -0.55
N SER A 151 -2.46 9.26 0.37
CA SER A 151 -2.25 7.85 0.04
C SER A 151 -3.54 7.18 -0.42
N LEU A 152 -3.43 6.03 -1.11
CA LEU A 152 -4.58 5.18 -1.45
C LEU A 152 -5.46 4.87 -0.22
N GLY A 153 -4.83 4.56 0.92
CA GLY A 153 -5.55 4.29 2.16
C GLY A 153 -6.36 5.49 2.65
N SER A 154 -5.80 6.69 2.57
CA SER A 154 -6.45 7.95 2.97
C SER A 154 -7.61 8.30 2.04
N VAL A 155 -7.46 8.06 0.73
CA VAL A 155 -8.56 8.19 -0.25
C VAL A 155 -9.70 7.23 0.09
N LEU A 156 -9.39 5.96 0.41
CA LEU A 156 -10.39 4.99 0.82
C LEU A 156 -11.06 5.35 2.16
N SER A 157 -10.32 5.96 3.08
CA SER A 157 -10.85 6.52 4.33
C SER A 157 -11.87 7.63 4.05
N LYS A 158 -11.54 8.59 3.17
CA LYS A 158 -12.44 9.69 2.80
C LYS A 158 -13.68 9.21 2.08
N GLN A 159 -13.51 8.33 1.10
CA GLN A 159 -14.59 7.91 0.22
C GLN A 159 -15.59 6.99 0.91
N PHE A 160 -15.13 6.16 1.84
CA PHE A 160 -15.94 5.07 2.36
C PHE A 160 -15.96 4.96 3.90
N GLY A 161 -15.19 5.77 4.62
CA GLY A 161 -15.10 5.72 6.09
C GLY A 161 -14.62 4.38 6.65
N PRO A 162 -14.75 4.13 7.95
CA PRO A 162 -14.47 2.80 8.53
C PRO A 162 -15.54 1.77 8.13
N ARG A 163 -15.12 0.52 7.90
CA ARG A 163 -16.08 -0.60 7.77
C ARG A 163 -16.57 -1.13 9.11
N VAL A 164 -15.72 -0.99 10.13
CA VAL A 164 -16.00 -1.42 11.50
C VAL A 164 -15.50 -0.32 12.42
N SER A 165 -16.34 0.13 13.35
CA SER A 165 -15.95 1.12 14.36
C SER A 165 -14.73 0.64 15.16
N GLY A 166 -13.81 1.55 15.47
CA GLY A 166 -12.54 1.22 16.13
C GLY A 166 -11.50 0.52 15.24
N VAL A 167 -11.73 0.36 13.94
CA VAL A 167 -10.71 -0.12 13.01
C VAL A 167 -10.43 0.95 11.96
N SER A 168 -9.19 1.44 11.93
CA SER A 168 -8.79 2.46 10.96
C SER A 168 -8.98 1.96 9.53
N PRO A 169 -9.53 2.77 8.60
CA PRO A 169 -9.60 2.42 7.19
C PRO A 169 -8.22 2.22 6.55
N ALA A 170 -7.20 2.95 7.00
CA ALA A 170 -5.84 2.86 6.49
C ALA A 170 -4.90 2.42 7.62
N VAL A 171 -4.12 1.37 7.40
CA VAL A 171 -3.15 0.85 8.38
C VAL A 171 -1.79 0.71 7.73
N ASP A 172 -0.77 1.22 8.42
CA ASP A 172 0.63 1.10 8.05
C ASP A 172 1.31 0.01 8.89
N LEU A 173 1.77 -1.04 8.22
CA LEU A 173 2.56 -2.13 8.80
C LEU A 173 4.04 -2.05 8.41
N VAL A 174 4.47 -0.99 7.72
CA VAL A 174 5.88 -0.74 7.41
C VAL A 174 6.65 -0.50 8.71
N PRO A 175 7.83 -1.12 8.90
CA PRO A 175 8.64 -0.89 10.09
C PRO A 175 8.98 0.60 10.28
N THR A 176 9.16 1.01 11.54
CA THR A 176 9.44 2.41 11.92
C THR A 176 10.92 2.69 12.16
N ASP A 177 11.78 1.68 12.00
CA ASP A 177 13.22 1.89 12.05
C ASP A 177 13.68 2.87 10.95
N ALA A 178 14.78 3.57 11.24
CA ALA A 178 15.23 4.71 10.45
C ALA A 178 15.49 4.33 8.99
N ASP A 179 16.05 3.15 8.74
CA ASP A 179 16.33 2.68 7.41
C ASP A 179 15.05 2.29 6.64
N ALA A 180 14.03 1.73 7.32
CA ALA A 180 12.77 1.38 6.68
C ALA A 180 12.05 2.63 6.20
N ARG A 181 12.06 3.67 7.04
CA ARG A 181 11.49 4.97 6.72
C ARG A 181 12.35 5.74 5.70
N PHE A 182 13.67 5.57 5.73
CA PHE A 182 14.57 6.11 4.72
C PHE A 182 14.33 5.50 3.34
N ILE A 183 14.05 4.20 3.25
CA ILE A 183 13.78 3.54 1.96
C ILE A 183 12.39 3.93 1.43
N MET A 184 11.39 4.10 2.29
CA MET A 184 10.07 4.55 1.88
C MET A 184 10.05 6.01 1.42
N ARG A 185 10.76 6.90 2.14
CA ARG A 185 10.85 8.37 1.91
C ARG A 185 9.53 9.14 1.97
N THR A 186 8.42 8.45 2.16
CA THR A 186 7.07 9.00 2.29
C THR A 186 6.31 8.23 3.37
N GLY A 187 5.32 8.87 4.00
CA GLY A 187 4.40 8.19 4.91
C GLY A 187 3.47 7.28 4.09
N PRO A 188 3.51 5.94 4.25
CA PRO A 188 2.74 5.01 3.41
C PRO A 188 1.22 5.23 3.49
N THR A 189 0.76 5.84 4.58
CA THR A 189 -0.64 6.20 4.83
C THR A 189 -0.83 7.69 5.08
N GLN A 190 -0.04 8.53 4.40
CA GLN A 190 -0.13 9.99 4.57
C GLN A 190 -1.52 10.53 4.18
N PRO A 191 -2.12 11.44 4.96
CA PRO A 191 -3.45 11.98 4.68
C PRO A 191 -3.48 12.96 3.52
N GLY A 192 -2.37 13.63 3.20
CA GLY A 192 -2.34 14.68 2.19
C GLY A 192 -3.29 15.85 2.54
N PHE A 193 -3.81 16.50 1.50
CA PHE A 193 -4.83 17.55 1.60
C PHE A 193 -6.17 17.07 2.22
N LEU A 194 -6.38 15.77 2.43
CA LEU A 194 -7.60 15.26 3.08
C LEU A 194 -7.61 15.54 4.59
N GLY A 195 -6.45 15.84 5.18
CA GLY A 195 -6.32 16.19 6.59
C GLY A 195 -6.23 14.99 7.54
N SER A 196 -5.86 15.28 8.80
CA SER A 196 -5.53 14.29 9.84
C SER A 196 -6.61 13.25 10.10
N ALA A 197 -7.90 13.58 9.92
CA ALA A 197 -9.03 12.66 10.08
C ALA A 197 -9.02 11.46 9.11
N HIS A 198 -8.17 11.51 8.08
CA HIS A 198 -7.97 10.43 7.12
C HIS A 198 -6.54 9.86 7.16
N ALA A 199 -5.74 10.22 8.16
CA ALA A 199 -4.42 9.64 8.36
C ALA A 199 -4.54 8.15 8.71
N GLY A 200 -3.62 7.34 8.20
CA GLY A 200 -3.57 5.93 8.59
C GLY A 200 -3.01 5.70 9.99
N PHE A 201 -3.31 4.52 10.51
CA PHE A 201 -2.81 4.06 11.79
C PHE A 201 -1.50 3.31 11.62
N GLU A 202 -0.42 3.86 12.16
CA GLU A 202 0.90 3.24 12.17
C GLU A 202 1.06 2.28 13.35
N VAL A 203 1.19 0.99 13.08
CA VAL A 203 1.14 -0.06 14.11
C VAL A 203 2.37 -0.05 15.01
N ASP A 204 3.55 0.21 14.45
CA ASP A 204 4.82 0.14 15.18
C ASP A 204 5.19 1.44 15.89
N ALA A 205 4.46 2.54 15.66
CA ALA A 205 4.55 3.77 16.47
C ALA A 205 3.91 3.62 17.86
N VAL A 206 3.08 2.60 18.05
CA VAL A 206 2.31 2.39 19.28
C VAL A 206 2.85 1.19 20.05
N ASP A 207 3.15 1.36 21.35
CA ASP A 207 3.44 0.23 22.22
C ASP A 207 2.23 -0.71 22.28
N ARG A 208 2.35 -1.89 21.68
CA ARG A 208 1.29 -2.91 21.59
C ARG A 208 0.78 -3.38 22.95
N ARG A 209 1.54 -3.16 24.04
CA ARG A 209 1.07 -3.40 25.42
C ARG A 209 -0.06 -2.45 25.83
N ASN A 210 -0.13 -1.27 25.22
CA ASN A 210 -1.21 -0.30 25.43
C ASN A 210 -2.46 -0.61 24.59
N LEU A 211 -2.33 -1.38 23.49
CA LEU A 211 -3.45 -1.84 22.65
C LEU A 211 -4.26 -2.97 23.31
N ARG A 212 -3.62 -3.76 24.19
CA ARG A 212 -4.28 -4.80 24.98
C ARG A 212 -4.69 -4.25 26.33
N LEU A 213 -5.92 -3.76 26.43
CA LEU A 213 -6.57 -3.54 27.72
C LEU A 213 -6.73 -4.88 28.45
N ASN A 214 -5.70 -5.28 29.19
CA ASN A 214 -5.70 -6.47 30.03
C ASN A 214 -6.75 -6.33 31.14
N GLY A 215 -7.98 -6.79 30.87
CA GLY A 215 -8.99 -7.09 31.89
C GLY A 215 -9.30 -5.95 32.88
N VAL A 216 -9.33 -4.69 32.42
CA VAL A 216 -9.49 -3.55 33.32
C VAL A 216 -10.96 -3.35 33.68
N SER A 217 -11.31 -3.69 34.93
CA SER A 217 -12.63 -3.39 35.49
C SER A 217 -12.90 -1.88 35.50
N LEU A 218 -14.18 -1.51 35.34
CA LEU A 218 -14.71 -0.13 35.30
C LEU A 218 -14.21 0.78 36.45
N ARG A 219 -13.69 0.21 37.54
CA ARG A 219 -13.18 0.95 38.71
C ARG A 219 -11.83 1.65 38.47
N ARG A 220 -11.07 1.30 37.42
CA ARG A 220 -9.77 1.93 37.09
C ARG A 220 -9.87 3.15 36.17
N LEU A 221 -11.08 3.58 35.81
CA LEU A 221 -11.36 4.83 35.07
C LEU A 221 -10.90 6.10 35.82
N GLY A 222 -10.66 6.02 37.14
CA GLY A 222 -10.14 7.13 37.95
C GLY A 222 -8.73 7.60 37.57
N ASN A 223 -7.82 6.68 37.21
CA ASN A 223 -6.47 7.05 36.75
C ASN A 223 -6.46 7.62 35.33
N ARG A 224 -7.55 7.44 34.57
CA ARG A 224 -7.74 8.03 33.24
C ARG A 224 -7.91 9.54 33.30
N LYS A 225 -8.49 10.09 34.38
CA LYS A 225 -8.51 11.55 34.63
C LYS A 225 -7.11 12.14 34.82
N GLN A 226 -6.17 11.37 35.38
CA GLN A 226 -4.78 11.79 35.54
C GLN A 226 -4.04 11.80 34.20
N LEU A 227 -4.28 10.80 33.34
CA LEU A 227 -3.75 10.78 31.97
C LEU A 227 -4.38 11.88 31.08
N LEU A 228 -5.70 12.10 31.22
CA LEU A 228 -6.41 13.25 30.64
C LEU A 228 -5.79 14.57 31.11
N SER A 229 -5.45 14.71 32.39
CA SER A 229 -4.83 15.95 32.90
C SER A 229 -3.39 16.18 32.40
N SER A 230 -2.63 15.10 32.11
CA SER A 230 -1.34 15.23 31.41
C SER A 230 -1.52 15.62 29.94
N PHE A 231 -2.59 15.15 29.30
CA PHE A 231 -2.96 15.53 27.95
C PHE A 231 -3.55 16.95 27.86
N ASP A 232 -4.28 17.42 28.88
CA ASP A 232 -4.82 18.79 28.97
C ASP A 232 -3.71 19.84 29.11
N ARG A 233 -2.58 19.46 29.71
CA ARG A 233 -1.37 20.29 29.74
C ARG A 233 -0.69 20.34 28.38
N PHE A 234 -0.66 19.21 27.66
CA PHE A 234 -0.17 19.15 26.28
C PHE A 234 -1.09 19.92 25.31
N ARG A 235 -2.41 19.83 25.49
CA ARG A 235 -3.44 20.56 24.72
C ARG A 235 -3.28 22.06 24.85
N ARG A 236 -3.05 22.56 26.07
CA ARG A 236 -2.73 23.98 26.30
C ARG A 236 -1.43 24.44 25.66
N GLN A 237 -0.47 23.54 25.47
CA GLN A 237 0.79 23.84 24.78
C GLN A 237 0.59 23.95 23.26
N VAL A 238 -0.34 23.17 22.70
CA VAL A 238 -0.65 23.11 21.24
C VAL A 238 -1.73 24.13 20.82
N GLU A 239 -2.65 24.51 21.73
CA GLU A 239 -3.61 25.61 21.51
C GLU A 239 -2.90 26.96 21.26
N ILE A 240 -1.65 27.11 21.70
CA ILE A 240 -0.80 28.29 21.41
C ILE A 240 -0.38 28.33 19.93
N ASP A 241 -0.40 27.19 19.21
CA ASP A 241 0.10 27.05 17.83
C ASP A 241 -1.01 26.96 16.75
N GLY A 242 -2.30 27.10 17.12
CA GLY A 242 -3.38 27.42 16.16
C GLY A 242 -4.00 26.29 15.30
N LEU A 243 -4.00 25.02 15.75
CA LEU A 243 -4.48 23.85 14.99
C LEU A 243 -5.79 23.19 15.53
N GLY A 244 -6.79 23.98 15.95
CA GLY A 244 -7.89 23.55 16.84
C GLY A 244 -8.81 22.40 16.38
N ASP A 245 -9.40 22.43 15.18
CA ASP A 245 -10.54 21.54 14.87
C ASP A 245 -10.16 20.12 14.42
N GLY A 246 -8.97 19.92 13.85
CA GLY A 246 -8.51 18.61 13.36
C GLY A 246 -7.95 17.68 14.45
N ILE A 247 -7.69 18.22 15.65
CA ILE A 247 -7.09 17.51 16.77
C ILE A 247 -8.13 16.63 17.49
N ASP A 248 -9.37 17.10 17.64
CA ASP A 248 -10.40 16.38 18.39
C ASP A 248 -10.84 15.08 17.69
N GLU A 249 -11.07 15.12 16.37
CA GLU A 249 -11.39 13.92 15.58
C GLU A 249 -10.20 12.96 15.49
N PHE A 250 -8.97 13.49 15.38
CA PHE A 250 -7.75 12.67 15.44
C PHE A 250 -7.62 11.94 16.78
N GLN A 251 -7.82 12.64 17.89
CA GLN A 251 -7.73 12.07 19.24
C GLN A 251 -8.82 11.01 19.46
N LYS A 252 -10.03 11.24 18.96
CA LYS A 252 -11.13 10.27 19.04
C LYS A 252 -10.86 9.00 18.22
N GLN A 253 -10.41 9.14 16.98
CA GLN A 253 -10.05 7.99 16.14
C GLN A 253 -8.86 7.23 16.71
N ALA A 254 -7.80 7.93 17.15
CA ALA A 254 -6.66 7.30 17.80
C ALA A 254 -7.10 6.56 19.06
N PHE A 255 -7.96 7.15 19.89
CA PHE A 255 -8.50 6.49 21.08
C PHE A 255 -9.34 5.25 20.74
N GLU A 256 -10.25 5.34 19.77
CA GLU A 256 -11.09 4.22 19.33
C GLU A 256 -10.23 3.06 18.78
N VAL A 257 -9.20 3.38 18.00
CA VAL A 257 -8.25 2.39 17.46
C VAL A 257 -7.40 1.77 18.56
N LEU A 258 -6.87 2.59 19.48
CA LEU A 258 -6.05 2.13 20.61
C LEU A 258 -6.83 1.25 21.60
N THR A 259 -8.16 1.46 21.68
CA THR A 259 -9.04 0.72 22.58
C THR A 259 -9.81 -0.41 21.89
N SER A 260 -9.66 -0.58 20.58
CA SER A 260 -10.36 -1.59 19.78
C SER A 260 -9.86 -2.99 20.07
N PRO A 261 -10.68 -3.86 20.70
CA PRO A 261 -10.31 -5.25 20.93
C PRO A 261 -10.08 -5.99 19.61
N ARG A 262 -10.84 -5.60 18.57
CA ARG A 262 -10.82 -6.27 17.27
C ARG A 262 -9.50 -6.03 16.51
N LEU A 263 -8.97 -4.80 16.52
CA LEU A 263 -7.67 -4.54 15.91
C LEU A 263 -6.54 -5.18 16.72
N ALA A 264 -6.59 -5.08 18.06
CA ALA A 264 -5.59 -5.70 18.93
C ALA A 264 -5.54 -7.23 18.76
N GLU A 265 -6.69 -7.89 18.60
CA GLU A 265 -6.78 -9.32 18.30
C GLU A 265 -6.23 -9.67 16.92
N ALA A 266 -6.47 -8.82 15.92
CA ALA A 266 -5.93 -9.01 14.56
C ALA A 266 -4.40 -8.93 14.52
N LEU A 267 -3.82 -8.04 15.33
CA LEU A 267 -2.38 -7.84 15.45
C LEU A 267 -1.67 -8.93 16.30
N ASP A 268 -2.41 -9.72 17.07
CA ASP A 268 -1.83 -10.81 17.87
C ASP A 268 -1.75 -12.13 17.10
N LEU A 269 -0.55 -12.45 16.59
CA LEU A 269 -0.28 -13.72 15.91
C LEU A 269 -0.07 -14.93 16.85
N SER A 270 0.00 -14.74 18.18
CA SER A 270 0.27 -15.84 19.11
C SER A 270 -0.80 -16.94 19.05
N ARG A 271 -2.06 -16.53 18.87
CA ARG A 271 -3.24 -17.41 18.78
C ARG A 271 -3.51 -18.00 17.40
N VAL A 272 -2.69 -17.69 16.39
CA VAL A 272 -2.91 -18.23 15.04
C VAL A 272 -2.48 -19.68 14.99
N GLU A 273 -3.38 -20.50 14.44
CA GLU A 273 -3.16 -21.91 14.16
C GLU A 273 -1.83 -22.19 13.44
N ARG A 274 -1.17 -23.26 13.86
CA ARG A 274 0.13 -23.66 13.34
C ARG A 274 0.12 -23.88 11.83
N SER A 275 -0.95 -24.51 11.32
CA SER A 275 -1.14 -24.78 9.89
C SER A 275 -1.22 -23.51 9.05
N VAL A 276 -1.76 -22.42 9.60
CA VAL A 276 -1.82 -21.12 8.94
C VAL A 276 -0.45 -20.46 8.95
N LYS A 277 0.26 -20.47 10.09
CA LYS A 277 1.64 -19.97 10.18
C LYS A 277 2.56 -20.66 9.19
N LYS A 278 2.44 -22.00 9.06
CA LYS A 278 3.17 -22.79 8.07
C LYS A 278 2.85 -22.37 6.63
N ARG A 279 1.58 -22.13 6.28
CA ARG A 279 1.18 -21.67 4.93
C ARG A 279 1.81 -20.33 4.54
N TYR A 280 2.04 -19.46 5.51
CA TYR A 280 2.73 -18.18 5.31
C TYR A 280 4.25 -18.30 5.45
N GLY A 281 4.80 -19.51 5.55
CA GLY A 281 6.24 -19.74 5.64
C GLY A 281 6.87 -19.28 6.96
N LEU A 282 6.07 -19.04 8.02
CA LEU A 282 6.58 -18.51 9.30
C LEU A 282 7.29 -19.56 10.16
N GLU A 283 7.12 -20.84 9.82
CA GLU A 283 7.74 -21.98 10.51
C GLU A 283 8.80 -22.67 9.66
N GLU A 284 9.05 -22.16 8.45
CA GLU A 284 10.04 -22.72 7.55
C GLU A 284 11.42 -22.16 7.86
N GLN A 285 12.43 -22.99 7.60
CA GLN A 285 13.81 -22.56 7.61
C GLN A 285 14.22 -22.27 6.18
N TYR A 286 14.89 -21.15 5.98
CA TYR A 286 15.40 -20.76 4.68
C TYR A 286 16.94 -20.79 4.76
N PRO A 287 17.58 -21.97 4.66
CA PRO A 287 19.02 -22.10 4.88
C PRO A 287 19.85 -21.34 3.83
N ASN A 288 19.27 -21.13 2.64
CA ASN A 288 19.88 -20.37 1.55
C ASN A 288 19.54 -18.87 1.59
N GLU A 289 18.77 -18.42 2.60
CA GLU A 289 18.59 -16.98 2.82
C GLU A 289 19.94 -16.39 3.27
N ARG A 290 20.59 -15.64 2.36
CA ARG A 290 21.79 -14.81 2.64
C ARG A 290 21.58 -13.79 3.77
N ASN A 291 21.67 -14.20 5.03
CA ASN A 291 21.50 -13.36 6.24
C ASN A 291 20.18 -12.58 6.33
N GLY A 292 19.33 -12.96 7.29
CA GLY A 292 18.19 -12.18 7.75
C GLY A 292 16.83 -12.79 7.45
N LYS A 293 15.83 -12.49 8.29
CA LYS A 293 14.47 -13.04 8.22
C LYS A 293 13.61 -12.23 7.28
N THR A 294 12.94 -12.91 6.35
CA THR A 294 11.90 -12.29 5.53
C THR A 294 10.71 -11.87 6.39
N TYR A 295 10.17 -10.65 6.22
CA TYR A 295 9.03 -10.11 6.98
C TYR A 295 7.68 -10.77 6.60
N LEU A 296 7.66 -12.08 6.36
CA LEU A 296 6.50 -12.86 5.91
C LEU A 296 5.28 -12.73 6.84
N HIS A 297 5.53 -12.46 8.13
CA HIS A 297 4.46 -12.26 9.11
C HIS A 297 3.59 -11.03 8.81
N GLN A 298 4.11 -10.03 8.09
CA GLN A 298 3.34 -8.86 7.67
C GLN A 298 2.21 -9.21 6.70
N PHE A 299 2.38 -10.20 5.82
CA PHE A 299 1.29 -10.64 4.94
C PHE A 299 0.14 -11.27 5.73
N LEU A 300 0.46 -12.07 6.76
CA LEU A 300 -0.54 -12.66 7.64
C LEU A 300 -1.23 -11.57 8.49
N LEU A 301 -0.47 -10.62 9.04
CA LEU A 301 -1.03 -9.46 9.74
C LEU A 301 -1.94 -8.64 8.84
N ALA A 302 -1.51 -8.31 7.63
CA ALA A 302 -2.28 -7.52 6.69
C ALA A 302 -3.61 -8.18 6.37
N ARG A 303 -3.61 -9.49 6.07
CA ARG A 303 -4.86 -10.26 5.90
C ARG A 303 -5.78 -10.10 7.12
N ARG A 304 -5.25 -10.30 8.34
CA ARG A 304 -6.06 -10.27 9.56
C ARG A 304 -6.61 -8.88 9.86
N VAL A 305 -5.84 -7.82 9.57
CA VAL A 305 -6.26 -6.42 9.74
C VAL A 305 -7.35 -6.05 8.71
N ILE A 306 -7.25 -6.57 7.49
CA ILE A 306 -8.33 -6.49 6.49
C ILE A 306 -9.57 -7.27 6.97
N GLU A 307 -9.42 -8.47 7.54
CA GLU A 307 -10.56 -9.22 8.13
C GLU A 307 -11.17 -8.49 9.35
N ALA A 308 -10.36 -7.73 10.08
CA ALA A 308 -10.81 -6.91 11.21
C ALA A 308 -11.64 -5.70 10.78
N GLY A 309 -11.46 -5.17 9.57
CA GLY A 309 -12.27 -4.07 9.05
C GLY A 309 -11.50 -2.98 8.31
N ALA A 310 -10.16 -3.02 8.30
CA ALA A 310 -9.38 -2.03 7.57
C ALA A 310 -9.66 -2.09 6.07
N ARG A 311 -9.63 -0.96 5.37
CA ARG A 311 -9.86 -0.91 3.92
C ARG A 311 -8.57 -1.06 3.13
N CYS A 312 -7.48 -0.50 3.64
CA CYS A 312 -6.16 -0.59 3.04
C CYS A 312 -5.14 -0.91 4.12
N VAL A 313 -4.31 -1.91 3.88
CA VAL A 313 -3.11 -2.17 4.68
C VAL A 313 -1.91 -2.04 3.77
N THR A 314 -0.98 -1.17 4.12
CA THR A 314 0.28 -1.02 3.39
C THR A 314 1.37 -1.80 4.10
N ILE A 315 2.07 -2.64 3.34
CA ILE A 315 3.29 -3.33 3.77
C ILE A 315 4.42 -2.95 2.82
N ALA A 316 5.64 -2.89 3.33
CA ALA A 316 6.84 -2.78 2.52
C ALA A 316 7.61 -4.08 2.66
N PHE A 317 7.72 -4.80 1.56
CA PHE A 317 8.37 -6.09 1.53
C PHE A 317 9.75 -5.97 0.90
N SER A 318 10.76 -6.01 1.76
CA SER A 318 12.17 -6.17 1.42
C SER A 318 12.83 -7.11 2.44
N ARG A 319 14.02 -7.58 2.12
CA ARG A 319 14.80 -8.43 3.02
C ARG A 319 15.30 -7.61 4.23
N TRP A 320 15.32 -8.24 5.41
CA TRP A 320 15.88 -7.62 6.63
C TRP A 320 17.41 -7.43 6.56
N PRO A 321 17.98 -6.39 7.19
CA PRO A 321 17.32 -5.20 7.68
C PRO A 321 17.33 -4.11 6.62
N PHE A 322 16.21 -3.39 6.51
CA PHE A 322 16.34 -1.95 6.38
C PHE A 322 17.35 -1.53 7.48
N GLY A 323 18.60 -1.25 7.12
CA GLY A 323 19.72 -1.31 8.07
C GLY A 323 21.09 -1.53 7.47
N ARG A 324 21.16 -1.94 6.20
CA ARG A 324 22.43 -2.21 5.52
C ARG A 324 22.62 -1.50 4.19
N MET A 325 21.78 -0.52 3.85
CA MET A 325 22.13 0.41 2.75
C MET A 325 23.46 1.13 3.06
N LEU A 326 23.67 1.55 4.31
CA LEU A 326 24.95 2.11 4.78
C LEU A 326 26.07 1.06 4.94
N ARG A 327 25.79 -0.23 4.73
CA ARG A 327 26.74 -1.35 4.86
C ARG A 327 26.81 -2.24 3.61
N GLY A 328 26.26 -1.79 2.47
CA GLY A 328 26.49 -2.35 1.15
C GLY A 328 25.62 -3.54 0.70
N ASP A 329 24.52 -3.90 1.38
CA ASP A 329 23.74 -5.10 0.98
C ASP A 329 22.23 -5.04 1.37
N TYR A 330 21.38 -5.75 0.58
CA TYR A 330 20.09 -6.37 0.95
C TYR A 330 18.73 -5.72 0.56
N ASN A 331 18.61 -4.99 -0.56
CA ASN A 331 17.32 -4.75 -1.23
C ASN A 331 17.39 -5.07 -2.74
N TRP A 332 16.29 -4.87 -3.47
CA TRP A 332 16.23 -5.13 -4.93
C TRP A 332 17.03 -4.12 -5.79
N ASP A 333 17.43 -3.00 -5.20
CA ASP A 333 18.12 -1.87 -5.83
C ASP A 333 19.59 -1.86 -5.38
N TRP A 334 20.31 -2.90 -5.79
CA TRP A 334 21.70 -3.11 -5.43
C TRP A 334 22.61 -2.88 -6.64
N HIS A 335 23.55 -1.95 -6.47
CA HIS A 335 24.65 -1.73 -7.38
C HIS A 335 25.94 -2.11 -6.65
N LYS A 336 26.64 -3.12 -7.15
CA LYS A 336 28.05 -3.34 -6.80
C LYS A 336 28.91 -2.67 -7.87
N ASP A 337 29.93 -1.96 -7.42
CA ASP A 337 31.09 -1.65 -8.26
C ASP A 337 31.83 -2.94 -8.64
#